data_AF-A0AAW2MU07-F1
#
_entry.id   AF-A0AAW2MU07-F1
#
_cell.length_a   1.000
_cell.length_b   1.000
_cell.length_c   1.000
_cell.angle_alpha   90.00
_cell.angle_beta   90.00
_cell.angle_gamma   90.00
#
_symmetry.space_group_name_H-M   'P 1'
#
loop_
_entity.id
_entity.type
_entity.pdbx_description
1 polymer ?
#
loop_
_entity_poly.entity_id
_entity_poly.type
_entity_poly.pdbx_seq_one_letter_code
_entity_poly.pdbx_strand_id
1 'polypeptide(L)'
;MAQSLELLLIQFLMPDNDARRQAEDQIKRLAKDPQVVPSLIHHLRTAKTPNVRQLAAVLLRKKITGHWGKLSPQLRQLVKQSLIESITVEHSPPVRRASANVVSIIAKYAVPAGEWPDLLPFLFQCSQSAQEEHREVALILFSSLTETIGNSFRPYFADLQSLLLKCLQDETSNRVRVAALKAVGSFLEFTHDEAEVIKFREFIPSILNVSRQCLASGEEDVAVIAFEIFDELIESPAPLLGESVKAIVQFLLKFVLVRIWNLTHAIRIVYA
;
A
#
# COMPACT_ATOMS: atom_id res chain seq x y z
N MET A 1 20.12 -20.30 -15.38
CA MET A 1 19.88 -19.59 -14.10
C MET A 1 18.39 -19.51 -13.75
N ALA A 2 17.49 -19.17 -14.67
CA ALA A 2 16.05 -19.10 -14.38
C ALA A 2 15.45 -20.46 -13.93
N GLN A 3 15.60 -21.54 -14.71
CA GLN A 3 15.08 -22.86 -14.32
C GLN A 3 15.65 -23.37 -12.99
N SER A 4 16.93 -23.12 -12.71
CA SER A 4 17.54 -23.48 -11.43
C SER A 4 16.99 -22.67 -10.26
N LEU A 5 16.65 -21.39 -10.48
CA LEU A 5 16.06 -20.55 -9.43
C LEU A 5 14.62 -20.97 -9.13
N GLU A 6 13.82 -21.31 -10.14
CA GLU A 6 12.44 -21.76 -9.95
C GLU A 6 12.34 -22.99 -9.02
N LEU A 7 13.21 -23.98 -9.22
CA LEU A 7 13.26 -25.16 -8.35
C LEU A 7 13.56 -24.79 -6.90
N LEU A 8 14.47 -23.84 -6.67
CA LEU A 8 14.77 -23.36 -5.31
C LEU A 8 13.59 -22.59 -4.70
N LEU A 9 12.89 -21.78 -5.49
CA LEU A 9 11.69 -21.07 -5.04
C LEU A 9 10.59 -22.07 -4.65
N ILE A 10 10.39 -23.13 -5.42
CA ILE A 10 9.45 -24.20 -5.11
C ILE A 10 9.87 -24.94 -3.84
N GLN A 11 11.15 -25.32 -3.74
CA GLN A 11 11.70 -26.04 -2.58
C GLN A 11 11.55 -25.22 -1.29
N PHE A 12 11.77 -23.90 -1.35
CA PHE A 12 11.59 -22.98 -0.22
C PHE A 12 10.15 -22.93 0.31
N LEU A 13 9.17 -23.28 -0.53
CA LEU A 13 7.75 -23.29 -0.19
C LEU A 13 7.26 -24.66 0.32
N MET A 14 8.09 -25.69 0.30
CA MET A 14 7.71 -27.02 0.81
C MET A 14 7.65 -27.04 2.33
N PRO A 15 6.91 -27.98 2.96
CA PRO A 15 6.82 -28.08 4.42
C PRO A 15 8.10 -28.60 5.10
N ASP A 16 8.98 -29.29 4.37
CA ASP A 16 10.23 -29.86 4.90
C ASP A 16 11.23 -28.76 5.31
N ASN A 17 11.53 -28.67 6.61
CA ASN A 17 12.40 -27.64 7.17
C ASN A 17 13.84 -27.70 6.66
N ASP A 18 14.38 -28.90 6.41
CA ASP A 18 15.76 -29.05 5.93
C ASP A 18 15.86 -28.65 4.45
N ALA A 19 14.90 -29.09 3.64
CA ALA A 19 14.79 -28.68 2.24
C ALA A 19 14.62 -27.16 2.10
N ARG A 20 13.79 -26.54 2.95
CA ARG A 20 13.60 -25.08 2.97
C ARG A 20 14.88 -24.34 3.32
N ARG A 21 15.59 -24.76 4.37
CA ARG A 21 16.87 -24.14 4.79
C ARG A 21 17.92 -24.23 3.69
N GLN A 22 18.06 -25.39 3.06
CA GLN A 22 18.98 -25.59 1.94
C GLN A 22 18.65 -24.66 0.76
N ALA A 23 17.37 -24.59 0.38
CA ALA A 23 16.92 -23.69 -0.67
C ALA A 23 17.20 -22.22 -0.32
N GLU A 24 16.92 -21.82 0.91
CA GLU A 24 17.16 -20.45 1.39
C GLU A 24 18.63 -20.05 1.28
N ASP A 25 19.55 -20.92 1.71
CA ASP A 25 20.98 -20.63 1.65
C ASP A 25 21.50 -20.53 0.22
N GLN A 26 20.99 -21.37 -0.69
CA GLN A 26 21.33 -21.27 -2.11
C GLN A 26 20.76 -19.99 -2.74
N ILE A 27 19.51 -19.64 -2.43
CA ILE A 27 18.90 -18.37 -2.87
C ILE A 27 19.71 -17.19 -2.34
N LYS A 28 20.13 -17.20 -1.08
CA LYS A 28 20.98 -16.13 -0.49
C LYS A 28 22.30 -15.98 -1.23
N ARG A 29 22.93 -17.08 -1.65
CA ARG A 29 24.18 -17.06 -2.43
C ARG A 29 23.95 -16.48 -3.82
N LEU A 30 22.94 -16.98 -4.55
CA LEU A 30 22.59 -16.48 -5.89
C LEU A 30 22.21 -14.99 -5.85
N ALA A 31 21.50 -14.56 -4.81
CA ALA A 31 21.05 -13.19 -4.65
C ALA A 31 22.17 -12.16 -4.39
N LYS A 32 23.42 -12.59 -4.25
CA LYS A 32 24.59 -11.69 -4.22
C LYS A 32 24.91 -11.10 -5.59
N ASP A 33 24.58 -11.81 -6.66
CA ASP A 33 24.78 -11.37 -8.04
C ASP A 33 23.59 -10.53 -8.53
N PRO A 34 23.80 -9.31 -9.08
CA PRO A 34 22.74 -8.53 -9.72
C PRO A 34 21.95 -9.27 -10.81
N GLN A 35 22.51 -10.32 -11.44
CA GLN A 35 21.83 -11.17 -12.43
C GLN A 35 20.63 -11.94 -11.84
N VAL A 36 20.48 -11.96 -10.51
CA VAL A 36 19.26 -12.46 -9.86
C VAL A 36 18.03 -11.63 -10.22
N VAL A 37 18.18 -10.33 -10.49
CA VAL A 37 17.06 -9.40 -10.73
C VAL A 37 16.25 -9.78 -11.98
N PRO A 38 16.86 -9.95 -13.17
CA PRO A 38 16.14 -10.45 -14.36
C PRO A 38 15.44 -11.79 -14.11
N SER A 39 16.08 -12.69 -13.35
CA SER A 39 15.51 -14.01 -13.05
C SER A 39 14.27 -13.91 -12.15
N LEU A 40 14.31 -13.07 -11.11
CA LEU A 40 13.16 -12.82 -10.23
C LEU A 40 12.01 -12.14 -10.98
N ILE A 41 12.31 -11.18 -11.87
CA ILE A 41 11.30 -10.55 -12.73
C ILE A 41 10.66 -11.56 -13.68
N HIS A 42 11.47 -12.46 -14.27
CA HIS A 42 10.94 -13.52 -15.12
C HIS A 42 9.93 -14.38 -14.34
N HIS A 43 10.32 -14.92 -13.18
CA HIS A 43 9.41 -15.77 -12.38
C HIS A 43 8.20 -15.01 -11.84
N LEU A 44 8.33 -13.73 -11.49
CA LEU A 44 7.19 -12.89 -11.14
C LEU A 44 6.15 -12.83 -12.27
N ARG A 45 6.57 -12.83 -13.54
CA ARG A 45 5.67 -12.74 -14.69
C ARG A 45 5.16 -14.10 -15.18
N THR A 46 6.01 -15.12 -15.16
CA THR A 46 5.76 -16.37 -15.91
C THR A 46 5.50 -17.59 -15.04
N ALA A 47 5.84 -17.57 -13.74
CA ALA A 47 5.68 -18.76 -12.91
C ALA A 47 4.20 -19.14 -12.81
N LYS A 48 3.89 -20.43 -12.98
CA LYS A 48 2.50 -20.92 -13.02
C LYS A 48 1.79 -20.75 -11.68
N THR A 49 2.50 -20.93 -10.58
CA THR A 49 1.93 -20.87 -9.24
C THR A 49 2.04 -19.46 -8.65
N PRO A 50 0.93 -18.89 -8.12
CA PRO A 50 0.96 -17.57 -7.48
C PRO A 50 1.98 -17.46 -6.34
N ASN A 51 2.18 -18.53 -5.57
CA ASN A 51 3.11 -18.51 -4.44
C ASN A 51 4.57 -18.30 -4.90
N VAL A 52 4.96 -18.86 -6.05
CA VAL A 52 6.30 -18.64 -6.61
C VAL A 52 6.43 -17.20 -7.14
N ARG A 53 5.39 -16.68 -7.81
CA ARG A 53 5.36 -15.27 -8.24
C ARG A 53 5.49 -14.31 -7.06
N GLN A 54 4.73 -14.56 -5.99
CA GLN A 54 4.77 -13.76 -4.76
C GLN A 54 6.16 -13.81 -4.12
N LEU A 55 6.74 -15.01 -3.97
CA LEU A 55 8.07 -15.16 -3.40
C LEU A 55 9.13 -14.44 -4.24
N ALA A 56 9.03 -14.50 -5.57
CA ALA A 56 9.93 -13.78 -6.47
C ALA A 56 9.86 -12.25 -6.24
N ALA A 57 8.67 -11.67 -6.13
CA ALA A 57 8.50 -10.26 -5.79
C ALA A 57 9.03 -9.92 -4.38
N VAL A 58 8.81 -10.77 -3.38
CA VAL A 58 9.31 -10.57 -2.02
C VAL A 58 10.85 -10.57 -1.98
N LEU A 59 11.48 -11.51 -2.68
CA LEU A 59 12.94 -11.57 -2.78
C LEU A 59 13.49 -10.38 -3.57
N LEU A 60 12.81 -9.99 -4.65
CA LEU A 60 13.18 -8.81 -5.44
C LEU A 60 13.17 -7.56 -4.56
N ARG A 61 12.11 -7.34 -3.78
CA ARG A 61 12.01 -6.23 -2.83
C ARG A 61 13.20 -6.17 -1.87
N LYS A 62 13.60 -7.33 -1.34
CA LYS A 62 14.73 -7.44 -0.38
C LYS A 62 16.09 -7.13 -1.00
N LYS A 63 16.25 -7.28 -2.32
CA LYS A 63 17.56 -7.23 -2.99
C LYS A 63 17.73 -6.06 -3.93
N ILE A 64 16.64 -5.49 -4.46
CA ILE A 64 16.70 -4.49 -5.52
C ILE A 64 17.46 -3.24 -5.09
N THR A 65 17.33 -2.78 -3.85
CA THR A 65 18.06 -1.61 -3.35
C THR A 65 19.59 -1.78 -3.45
N GLY A 66 20.12 -2.96 -3.13
CA GLY A 66 21.56 -3.23 -3.19
C GLY A 66 22.10 -3.47 -4.60
N HIS A 67 21.20 -3.65 -5.58
CA HIS A 67 21.55 -3.97 -6.96
C HIS A 67 21.19 -2.87 -7.96
N TRP A 68 20.25 -1.96 -7.65
CA TRP A 68 19.69 -0.98 -8.59
C TRP A 68 20.76 -0.19 -9.35
N GLY A 69 21.74 0.34 -8.60
CA GLY A 69 22.86 1.11 -9.16
C GLY A 69 23.71 0.32 -10.15
N LYS A 70 23.75 -1.01 -10.05
CA LYS A 70 24.55 -1.92 -10.89
C LYS A 70 23.79 -2.40 -12.14
N LEU A 71 22.49 -2.14 -12.24
CA LEU A 71 21.68 -2.54 -13.38
C LEU A 71 21.87 -1.57 -14.54
N SER A 72 21.90 -2.10 -15.77
CA SER A 72 21.88 -1.28 -16.97
C SER A 72 20.56 -0.50 -17.09
N PRO A 73 20.54 0.64 -17.80
CA PRO A 73 19.31 1.41 -18.03
C PRO A 73 18.19 0.57 -18.67
N GLN A 74 18.54 -0.32 -19.61
CA GLN A 74 17.56 -1.21 -20.25
C GLN A 74 16.93 -2.18 -19.24
N LEU A 75 17.73 -2.72 -18.32
CA LEU A 75 17.22 -3.63 -17.30
C LEU A 75 16.38 -2.90 -16.25
N ARG A 76 16.75 -1.67 -15.85
CA ARG A 76 15.91 -0.83 -14.99
C ARG A 76 14.56 -0.56 -15.65
N GLN A 77 14.54 -0.27 -16.95
CA GLN A 77 13.30 -0.08 -17.71
C GLN A 77 12.45 -1.34 -17.73
N LEU A 78 13.05 -2.50 -18.00
CA LEU A 78 12.35 -3.79 -17.98
C LEU A 78 11.73 -4.09 -16.61
N VAL A 79 12.46 -3.83 -15.52
CA VAL A 79 11.96 -4.01 -14.14
C VAL A 79 10.72 -3.14 -13.91
N LYS A 80 10.79 -1.84 -14.23
CA LYS A 80 9.68 -0.89 -14.04
C LYS A 80 8.43 -1.32 -14.81
N GLN A 81 8.59 -1.66 -16.10
CA GLN A 81 7.49 -2.11 -16.96
C GLN A 81 6.88 -3.42 -16.46
N SER A 82 7.72 -4.38 -16.08
CA SER A 82 7.29 -5.68 -15.56
C SER A 82 6.48 -5.57 -14.28
N LEU A 83 6.81 -4.60 -13.41
CA LEU A 83 6.08 -4.36 -12.17
C LEU A 83 4.72 -3.71 -12.43
N ILE A 84 4.67 -2.73 -13.33
CA ILE A 84 3.40 -2.11 -13.79
C ILE A 84 2.48 -3.18 -14.39
N GLU A 85 2.99 -3.98 -15.32
CA GLU A 85 2.23 -5.09 -15.94
C GLU A 85 1.77 -6.12 -14.89
N SER A 86 2.65 -6.48 -13.94
CA SER A 86 2.30 -7.39 -12.85
C SER A 86 1.17 -6.85 -11.98
N ILE A 87 1.08 -5.53 -11.76
CA ILE A 87 -0.02 -4.94 -11.00
C ILE A 87 -1.34 -5.02 -11.76
N THR A 88 -1.34 -4.92 -13.09
CA THR A 88 -2.55 -4.90 -13.91
C THR A 88 -3.04 -6.27 -14.37
N VAL A 89 -2.14 -7.21 -14.64
CA VAL A 89 -2.48 -8.51 -15.26
C VAL A 89 -2.67 -9.60 -14.21
N GLU A 90 -2.05 -9.47 -13.03
CA GLU A 90 -2.13 -10.48 -11.99
C GLU A 90 -3.55 -10.64 -11.46
N HIS A 91 -3.92 -11.86 -11.06
CA HIS A 91 -5.22 -12.14 -10.42
C HIS A 91 -5.08 -12.41 -8.92
N SER A 92 -3.90 -12.80 -8.46
CA SER A 92 -3.60 -13.06 -7.05
C SER A 92 -3.34 -11.76 -6.26
N PRO A 93 -4.20 -11.40 -5.28
CA PRO A 93 -3.97 -10.20 -4.46
C PRO A 93 -2.62 -10.20 -3.71
N PRO A 94 -2.15 -11.31 -3.13
CA PRO A 94 -0.82 -11.38 -2.51
C PRO A 94 0.33 -11.04 -3.47
N VAL A 95 0.26 -11.49 -4.72
CA VAL A 95 1.28 -11.17 -5.73
C VAL A 95 1.20 -9.69 -6.11
N ARG A 96 0.00 -9.17 -6.38
CA ARG A 96 -0.21 -7.75 -6.71
C ARG A 96 0.36 -6.83 -5.61
N ARG A 97 0.11 -7.18 -4.34
CA ARG A 97 0.65 -6.49 -3.18
C ARG A 97 2.17 -6.58 -3.11
N ALA A 98 2.74 -7.75 -3.36
CA ALA A 98 4.18 -7.94 -3.37
C ALA A 98 4.85 -7.09 -4.48
N SER A 99 4.26 -7.04 -5.68
CA SER A 99 4.71 -6.18 -6.78
C SER A 99 4.62 -4.70 -6.41
N ALA A 100 3.50 -4.24 -5.84
CA ALA A 100 3.35 -2.88 -5.34
C ALA A 100 4.44 -2.53 -4.30
N ASN A 101 4.76 -3.44 -3.38
CA ASN A 101 5.83 -3.21 -2.42
C ASN A 101 7.21 -3.07 -3.08
N VAL A 102 7.47 -3.74 -4.21
CA VAL A 102 8.70 -3.54 -4.99
C VAL A 102 8.67 -2.16 -5.67
N VAL A 103 7.54 -1.77 -6.25
CA VAL A 103 7.34 -0.43 -6.84
C VAL A 103 7.64 0.66 -5.81
N SER A 104 7.08 0.57 -4.60
CA SER A 104 7.34 1.55 -3.52
C SER A 104 8.81 1.68 -3.20
N ILE A 105 9.58 0.58 -3.17
CA ILE A 105 11.02 0.62 -2.90
C ILE A 105 11.78 1.28 -4.05
N ILE A 106 11.45 0.95 -5.30
CA ILE A 106 12.13 1.50 -6.47
C ILE A 106 11.82 2.98 -6.65
N ALA A 107 10.57 3.38 -6.44
CA ALA A 107 10.12 4.75 -6.61
C ALA A 107 10.88 5.76 -5.74
N LYS A 108 11.30 5.37 -4.52
CA LYS A 108 12.03 6.24 -3.58
C LYS A 108 13.25 6.92 -4.19
N TYR A 109 13.91 6.25 -5.13
CA TYR A 109 15.09 6.78 -5.83
C TYR A 109 14.82 7.06 -7.30
N ALA A 110 14.01 6.24 -7.98
CA ALA A 110 13.79 6.41 -9.42
C ALA A 110 12.90 7.62 -9.74
N VAL A 111 11.92 7.97 -8.91
CA VAL A 111 11.04 9.11 -9.18
C VAL A 111 11.77 10.44 -8.95
N PRO A 112 12.42 10.70 -7.81
CA PRO A 112 13.15 11.95 -7.61
C PRO A 112 14.30 12.17 -8.60
N ALA A 113 14.89 11.08 -9.11
CA ALA A 113 15.93 11.14 -10.15
C ALA A 113 15.37 11.37 -11.56
N GLY A 114 14.04 11.46 -11.75
CA GLY A 114 13.41 11.57 -13.07
C GLY A 114 13.51 10.29 -13.91
N GLU A 115 13.92 9.16 -13.32
CA GLU A 115 14.09 7.89 -14.02
C GLU A 115 12.77 7.14 -14.21
N TRP A 116 11.66 7.54 -13.58
CA TRP A 116 10.37 6.84 -13.69
C TRP A 116 9.16 7.77 -13.88
N PRO A 117 9.09 8.50 -15.02
CA PRO A 117 8.00 9.44 -15.29
C PRO A 117 6.62 8.77 -15.41
N ASP A 118 6.58 7.50 -15.84
CA ASP A 118 5.33 6.78 -16.11
C ASP A 118 4.57 6.33 -14.85
N LEU A 119 5.21 6.34 -13.67
CA LEU A 119 4.62 5.76 -12.46
C LEU A 119 3.39 6.54 -11.99
N LEU A 120 3.49 7.87 -11.88
CA LEU A 120 2.39 8.71 -11.43
C LEU A 120 1.17 8.65 -12.37
N PRO A 121 1.33 8.84 -13.70
CA PRO A 121 0.24 8.63 -14.66
C PRO A 121 -0.42 7.26 -14.54
N PHE A 122 0.38 6.21 -14.37
CA PHE A 122 -0.12 4.86 -14.15
C PHE A 122 -0.98 4.74 -12.89
N LEU A 123 -0.55 5.31 -11.77
CA LEU A 123 -1.33 5.27 -10.52
C LEU A 123 -2.66 6.03 -10.65
N PHE A 124 -2.65 7.21 -11.27
CA PHE A 124 -3.89 7.95 -11.56
C PHE A 124 -4.83 7.15 -12.46
N GLN A 125 -4.31 6.45 -13.48
CA GLN A 125 -5.12 5.57 -14.32
C GLN A 125 -5.69 4.39 -13.53
N CYS A 126 -4.87 3.69 -12.74
CA CYS A 126 -5.32 2.54 -11.94
C CYS A 126 -6.36 2.93 -10.89
N SER A 127 -6.22 4.09 -10.25
CA SER A 127 -7.18 4.61 -9.27
C SER A 127 -8.58 4.88 -9.83
N GLN A 128 -8.70 4.99 -11.17
CA GLN A 128 -9.94 5.25 -11.89
C GLN A 128 -10.41 4.04 -12.72
N SER A 129 -9.73 2.89 -12.58
CA SER A 129 -10.07 1.65 -13.28
C SER A 129 -11.45 1.12 -12.87
N ALA A 130 -12.15 0.47 -13.80
CA ALA A 130 -13.39 -0.24 -13.51
C ALA A 130 -13.17 -1.40 -12.51
N GLN A 131 -11.99 -2.03 -12.54
CA GLN A 131 -11.61 -3.11 -11.61
C GLN A 131 -11.25 -2.55 -10.23
N GLU A 132 -11.92 -3.04 -9.18
CA GLU A 132 -11.70 -2.57 -7.80
C GLU A 132 -10.28 -2.86 -7.30
N GLU A 133 -9.68 -3.96 -7.72
CA GLU A 133 -8.34 -4.38 -7.30
C GLU A 133 -7.26 -3.43 -7.82
N HIS A 134 -7.48 -2.82 -8.98
CA HIS A 134 -6.61 -1.79 -9.53
C HIS A 134 -6.73 -0.47 -8.75
N ARG A 135 -7.96 -0.10 -8.37
CA ARG A 135 -8.19 1.10 -7.56
C ARG A 135 -7.57 0.94 -6.18
N GLU A 136 -7.82 -0.20 -5.53
CA GLU A 136 -7.27 -0.54 -4.22
C GLU A 136 -5.74 -0.44 -4.23
N VAL A 137 -5.05 -1.15 -5.14
CA VAL A 137 -3.58 -1.17 -5.15
C VAL A 137 -2.97 0.19 -5.47
N ALA A 138 -3.61 1.01 -6.31
CA ALA A 138 -3.16 2.37 -6.58
C ALA A 138 -3.20 3.24 -5.33
N LEU A 139 -4.26 3.17 -4.53
CA LEU A 139 -4.40 3.94 -3.29
C LEU A 139 -3.39 3.52 -2.22
N ILE A 140 -3.09 2.23 -2.13
CA ILE A 140 -2.01 1.72 -1.28
C ILE A 140 -0.65 2.24 -1.73
N LEU A 141 -0.41 2.31 -3.04
CA LEU A 141 0.81 2.91 -3.56
C LEU A 141 0.85 4.41 -3.28
N PHE A 142 -0.24 5.15 -3.45
CA PHE A 142 -0.29 6.56 -3.06
C PHE A 142 0.05 6.75 -1.59
N SER A 143 -0.59 6.02 -0.66
CA SER A 143 -0.27 6.05 0.77
C SER A 143 1.22 5.83 1.04
N SER A 144 1.77 4.71 0.55
CA SER A 144 3.18 4.35 0.78
C SER A 144 4.18 5.30 0.11
N LEU A 145 3.81 5.89 -1.04
CA LEU A 145 4.68 6.78 -1.79
C LEU A 145 4.65 8.19 -1.22
N THR A 146 3.54 8.65 -0.65
CA THR A 146 3.47 9.96 0.01
C THR A 146 4.53 10.07 1.10
N GLU A 147 4.67 9.04 1.94
CA GLU A 147 5.69 8.98 3.01
C GLU A 147 7.13 9.09 2.51
N THR A 148 7.39 8.81 1.23
CA THR A 148 8.76 8.59 0.72
C THR A 148 9.15 9.53 -0.40
N ILE A 149 8.19 9.94 -1.22
CA ILE A 149 8.35 10.83 -2.37
C ILE A 149 7.23 11.89 -2.43
N GLY A 150 6.59 12.24 -1.31
CA GLY A 150 5.47 13.20 -1.28
C GLY A 150 5.77 14.54 -1.95
N ASN A 151 7.02 15.01 -1.92
CA ASN A 151 7.42 16.22 -2.65
C ASN A 151 7.19 16.13 -4.16
N SER A 152 7.31 14.93 -4.74
CA SER A 152 7.02 14.67 -6.16
C SER A 152 5.53 14.75 -6.47
N PHE A 153 4.65 14.75 -5.47
CA PHE A 153 3.21 14.87 -5.64
C PHE A 153 2.71 16.32 -5.61
N ARG A 154 3.57 17.29 -5.20
CA ARG A 154 3.20 18.71 -5.13
C ARG A 154 2.55 19.25 -6.42
N PRO A 155 3.04 18.96 -7.64
CA PRO A 155 2.39 19.42 -8.87
C PRO A 155 0.99 18.84 -9.10
N TYR A 156 0.66 17.72 -8.46
CA TYR A 156 -0.57 16.95 -8.63
C TYR A 156 -1.46 17.00 -7.38
N PHE A 157 -1.15 17.89 -6.42
CA PHE A 157 -1.77 17.86 -5.09
C PHE A 157 -3.30 18.00 -5.16
N ALA A 158 -3.80 18.95 -5.94
CA ALA A 158 -5.25 19.17 -6.11
C ALA A 158 -5.96 17.99 -6.79
N ASP A 159 -5.32 17.39 -7.80
CA ASP A 159 -5.85 16.21 -8.50
C ASP A 159 -5.89 15.01 -7.56
N LEU A 160 -4.85 14.84 -6.74
CA LEU A 160 -4.78 13.76 -5.76
C LEU A 160 -5.81 13.94 -4.65
N GLN A 161 -6.04 15.16 -4.13
CA GLN A 161 -7.12 15.42 -3.18
C GLN A 161 -8.48 15.02 -3.76
N SER A 162 -8.78 15.50 -4.97
CA SER A 162 -10.05 15.22 -5.64
C SER A 162 -10.24 13.72 -5.89
N LEU A 163 -9.16 13.02 -6.29
CA LEU A 163 -9.15 11.57 -6.45
C LEU A 163 -9.42 10.83 -5.14
N LEU A 164 -8.70 11.18 -4.06
CA LEU A 164 -8.83 10.53 -2.76
C LEU A 164 -10.23 10.69 -2.18
N LEU A 165 -10.82 11.88 -2.30
CA LEU A 165 -12.20 12.12 -1.87
C LEU A 165 -13.19 11.26 -2.66
N LYS A 166 -13.03 11.17 -3.99
CA LYS A 166 -13.85 10.30 -4.84
C LYS A 166 -13.71 8.82 -4.44
N CYS A 167 -12.50 8.35 -4.15
CA CYS A 167 -12.26 6.97 -3.74
C CYS A 167 -12.79 6.65 -2.33
N LEU A 168 -12.80 7.61 -1.40
CA LEU A 168 -13.49 7.47 -0.12
C LEU A 168 -15.00 7.28 -0.27
N GLN A 169 -15.56 7.80 -1.36
CA GLN A 169 -16.98 7.72 -1.73
C GLN A 169 -17.27 6.57 -2.71
N ASP A 170 -16.31 5.66 -2.96
CA ASP A 170 -16.52 4.54 -3.87
C ASP A 170 -17.71 3.69 -3.43
N GLU A 171 -18.78 3.68 -4.23
CA GLU A 171 -20.03 2.99 -3.90
C GLU A 171 -19.93 1.47 -4.04
N THR A 172 -18.97 1.01 -4.84
CA THR A 172 -18.87 -0.38 -5.28
C THR A 172 -17.97 -1.23 -4.39
N SER A 173 -16.98 -0.61 -3.73
CA SER A 173 -15.94 -1.38 -3.03
C SER A 173 -15.56 -0.79 -1.67
N ASN A 174 -15.81 -1.55 -0.60
CA ASN A 174 -15.33 -1.20 0.73
C ASN A 174 -13.80 -1.20 0.80
N ARG A 175 -13.13 -2.11 0.08
CA ARG A 175 -11.67 -2.20 0.05
C ARG A 175 -11.04 -0.93 -0.50
N VAL A 176 -11.64 -0.35 -1.54
CA VAL A 176 -11.21 0.93 -2.12
C VAL A 176 -11.40 2.06 -1.12
N ARG A 177 -12.56 2.14 -0.45
CA ARG A 177 -12.80 3.16 0.59
C ARG A 177 -11.78 3.09 1.74
N VAL A 178 -11.47 1.88 2.22
CA VAL A 178 -10.47 1.66 3.28
C VAL A 178 -9.06 2.03 2.80
N ALA A 179 -8.69 1.68 1.57
CA ALA A 179 -7.40 2.06 1.00
C ALA A 179 -7.30 3.59 0.80
N ALA A 180 -8.39 4.25 0.40
CA ALA A 180 -8.47 5.70 0.29
C ALA A 180 -8.32 6.37 1.65
N LEU A 181 -8.97 5.85 2.70
CA LEU A 181 -8.82 6.35 4.06
C LEU A 181 -7.37 6.35 4.52
N LYS A 182 -6.64 5.25 4.29
CA LYS A 182 -5.21 5.15 4.59
C LYS A 182 -4.38 6.17 3.81
N ALA A 183 -4.66 6.31 2.51
CA ALA A 183 -3.97 7.28 1.68
C ALA A 183 -4.25 8.73 2.10
N VAL A 184 -5.47 9.03 2.55
CA VAL A 184 -5.83 10.35 3.10
C VAL A 184 -5.04 10.63 4.37
N GLY A 185 -4.89 9.66 5.28
CA GLY A 185 -4.06 9.82 6.47
C GLY A 185 -2.61 10.15 6.14
N SER A 186 -1.95 9.33 5.29
CA SER A 186 -0.57 9.60 4.87
C SER A 186 -0.44 10.97 4.16
N PHE A 187 -1.46 11.40 3.43
CA PHE A 187 -1.46 12.67 2.70
C PHE A 187 -1.71 13.88 3.58
N LEU A 188 -2.55 13.75 4.60
CA LEU A 188 -2.73 14.77 5.63
C LEU A 188 -1.43 14.98 6.41
N GLU A 189 -0.79 13.91 6.87
CA GLU A 189 0.49 13.95 7.61
C GLU A 189 1.61 14.65 6.82
N PHE A 190 1.61 14.49 5.49
CA PHE A 190 2.56 15.17 4.61
C PHE A 190 2.21 16.65 4.32
N THR A 191 0.98 17.07 4.60
CA THR A 191 0.50 18.42 4.29
C THR A 191 0.76 19.37 5.45
N HIS A 192 1.64 20.35 5.24
CA HIS A 192 1.98 21.36 6.25
C HIS A 192 1.48 22.77 5.93
N ASP A 193 0.98 22.99 4.71
CA ASP A 193 0.41 24.28 4.32
C ASP A 193 -1.03 24.40 4.83
N GLU A 194 -1.32 25.46 5.60
CA GLU A 194 -2.62 25.64 6.25
C GLU A 194 -3.78 25.71 5.24
N ALA A 195 -3.58 26.36 4.08
CA ALA A 195 -4.60 26.48 3.05
C ALA A 195 -4.89 25.13 2.36
N GLU A 196 -3.89 24.26 2.24
CA GLU A 196 -4.05 22.89 1.78
C GLU A 196 -4.76 22.01 2.83
N VAL A 197 -4.39 22.15 4.12
CA VAL A 197 -5.02 21.41 5.23
C VAL A 197 -6.51 21.76 5.34
N ILE A 198 -6.90 23.02 5.16
CA ILE A 198 -8.31 23.47 5.17
C ILE A 198 -9.20 22.65 4.22
N LYS A 199 -8.66 22.20 3.09
CA LYS A 199 -9.41 21.43 2.09
C LYS A 199 -9.80 20.04 2.59
N PHE A 200 -9.09 19.49 3.58
CA PHE A 200 -9.45 18.19 4.18
C PHE A 200 -10.75 18.24 4.99
N ARG A 201 -11.30 19.44 5.27
CA ARG A 201 -12.65 19.57 5.83
C ARG A 201 -13.71 18.85 5.01
N GLU A 202 -13.57 18.83 3.68
CA GLU A 202 -14.51 18.14 2.77
C GLU A 202 -14.48 16.62 2.92
N PHE A 203 -13.41 16.07 3.50
CA PHE A 203 -13.22 14.63 3.68
C PHE A 203 -13.90 14.13 4.95
N ILE A 204 -14.11 15.00 5.94
CA ILE A 204 -14.64 14.63 7.27
C ILE A 204 -15.93 13.80 7.17
N PRO A 205 -16.96 14.17 6.37
CA PRO A 205 -18.17 13.36 6.27
C PRO A 205 -17.91 11.97 5.70
N SER A 206 -17.05 11.86 4.68
CA SER A 206 -16.71 10.59 4.04
C SER A 206 -15.87 9.71 4.95
N ILE A 207 -14.90 10.29 5.68
CA ILE A 207 -14.13 9.58 6.72
C ILE A 207 -15.10 9.02 7.76
N LEU A 208 -15.95 9.86 8.37
CA LEU A 208 -16.95 9.41 9.37
C LEU A 208 -17.83 8.28 8.85
N ASN A 209 -18.27 8.34 7.59
CA ASN A 209 -19.08 7.30 6.99
C ASN A 209 -18.33 5.97 6.92
N VAL A 210 -17.11 5.97 6.37
CA VAL A 210 -16.27 4.76 6.25
C VAL A 210 -15.96 4.19 7.64
N SER A 211 -15.55 5.03 8.59
CA SER A 211 -15.17 4.56 9.94
C SER A 211 -16.35 3.95 10.70
N ARG A 212 -17.56 4.51 10.56
CA ARG A 212 -18.77 3.94 11.17
C ARG A 212 -19.12 2.58 10.58
N GLN A 213 -18.97 2.42 9.27
CA GLN A 213 -19.20 1.14 8.59
C GLN A 213 -18.18 0.10 9.07
N CYS A 214 -16.89 0.43 9.07
CA CYS A 214 -15.83 -0.47 9.55
C CYS A 214 -16.01 -0.86 11.02
N LEU A 215 -16.34 0.09 11.89
CA LEU A 215 -16.60 -0.19 13.31
C LEU A 215 -17.81 -1.13 13.48
N ALA A 216 -18.87 -0.97 12.68
CA ALA A 216 -20.03 -1.86 12.71
C ALA A 216 -19.70 -3.26 12.18
N SER A 217 -18.73 -3.38 11.28
CA SER A 217 -18.24 -4.64 10.72
C SER A 217 -17.15 -5.32 11.57
N GLY A 218 -16.74 -4.72 12.70
CA GLY A 218 -15.67 -5.25 13.56
C GLY A 218 -14.25 -5.01 13.03
N GLU A 219 -14.09 -4.18 11.99
CA GLU A 219 -12.79 -3.78 11.43
C GLU A 219 -12.18 -2.64 12.26
N GLU A 220 -11.88 -2.92 13.54
CA GLU A 220 -11.39 -1.91 14.49
C GLU A 220 -10.08 -1.24 14.05
N ASP A 221 -9.17 -2.00 13.44
CA ASP A 221 -7.89 -1.47 12.93
C ASP A 221 -8.09 -0.34 11.93
N VAL A 222 -9.17 -0.38 11.14
CA VAL A 222 -9.50 0.68 10.19
C VAL A 222 -10.10 1.90 10.89
N ALA A 223 -10.88 1.67 11.95
CA ALA A 223 -11.42 2.76 12.76
C ALA A 223 -10.32 3.50 13.55
N VAL A 224 -9.23 2.83 13.93
CA VAL A 224 -8.03 3.48 14.50
C VAL A 224 -7.44 4.52 13.54
N ILE A 225 -7.34 4.19 12.25
CA ILE A 225 -6.77 5.12 11.25
C ILE A 225 -7.61 6.39 11.14
N ALA A 226 -8.93 6.26 11.20
CA ALA A 226 -9.80 7.43 11.21
C ALA A 226 -9.69 8.24 12.51
N PHE A 227 -9.45 7.58 13.64
CA PHE A 227 -9.16 8.26 14.89
C PHE A 227 -7.89 9.10 14.76
N GLU A 228 -6.80 8.53 14.24
CA GLU A 228 -5.52 9.22 14.00
C GLU A 228 -5.71 10.44 13.09
N ILE A 229 -6.47 10.29 12.01
CA ILE A 229 -6.79 11.41 11.11
C ILE A 229 -7.58 12.51 11.84
N PHE A 230 -8.58 12.16 12.65
CA PHE A 230 -9.34 13.18 13.40
C PHE A 230 -8.50 13.83 14.48
N ASP A 231 -7.62 13.10 15.15
CA ASP A 231 -6.67 13.62 16.12
C ASP A 231 -5.80 14.72 15.48
N GLU A 232 -5.20 14.42 14.34
CA GLU A 232 -4.40 15.37 13.57
C GLU A 232 -5.21 16.60 13.11
N LEU A 233 -6.44 16.41 12.61
CA LEU A 233 -7.31 17.52 12.24
C LEU A 233 -7.75 18.37 13.44
N ILE A 234 -7.85 17.79 14.64
CA ILE A 234 -8.20 18.52 15.87
C ILE A 234 -7.01 19.33 16.39
N GLU A 235 -5.80 18.81 16.27
CA GLU A 235 -4.58 19.50 16.68
C GLU A 235 -4.18 20.63 15.72
N SER A 236 -4.69 20.62 14.50
CA SER A 236 -4.45 21.68 13.52
C SER A 236 -5.01 23.04 14.00
N PRO A 237 -4.25 24.14 13.87
CA PRO A 237 -4.74 25.48 14.18
C PRO A 237 -5.80 25.97 13.17
N ALA A 238 -5.94 25.31 12.02
CA ALA A 238 -6.88 25.67 10.98
C ALA A 238 -8.35 25.46 11.43
N PRO A 239 -9.31 26.28 10.96
CA PRO A 239 -10.72 26.18 11.35
C PRO A 239 -11.46 25.03 10.61
N LEU A 240 -11.03 23.79 10.87
CA LEU A 240 -11.43 22.59 10.11
C LEU A 240 -12.77 22.00 10.55
N LEU A 241 -12.99 21.90 11.86
CA LEU A 241 -14.00 20.99 12.39
C LEU A 241 -15.42 21.57 12.32
N GLY A 242 -15.57 22.89 12.40
CA GLY A 242 -16.84 23.62 12.29
C GLY A 242 -18.03 22.90 12.95
N GLU A 243 -19.07 22.63 12.16
CA GLU A 243 -20.28 21.91 12.63
C GLU A 243 -20.07 20.39 12.77
N SER A 244 -19.00 19.83 12.20
CA SER A 244 -18.69 18.40 12.25
C SER A 244 -18.12 17.94 13.59
N VAL A 245 -17.69 18.86 14.49
CA VAL A 245 -17.18 18.55 15.83
C VAL A 245 -18.08 17.56 16.57
N LYS A 246 -19.39 17.83 16.58
CA LYS A 246 -20.36 16.98 17.28
C LYS A 246 -20.36 15.55 16.72
N ALA A 247 -20.33 15.41 15.39
CA ALA A 247 -20.36 14.13 14.72
C ALA A 247 -19.04 13.34 14.92
N ILE A 248 -17.91 14.05 14.99
CA ILE A 248 -16.59 13.47 15.30
C ILE A 248 -16.58 12.97 16.74
N VAL A 249 -16.91 13.82 17.72
CA VAL A 249 -16.93 13.43 19.14
C VAL A 249 -17.86 12.23 19.39
N GLN A 250 -19.04 12.22 18.78
CA GLN A 250 -19.96 11.08 18.87
C GLN A 250 -19.34 9.78 18.33
N PHE A 251 -18.61 9.87 17.21
CA PHE A 251 -17.89 8.72 16.66
C PHE A 251 -16.77 8.25 17.60
N LEU A 252 -15.92 9.16 18.08
CA LEU A 252 -14.80 8.84 18.98
C LEU A 252 -15.29 8.17 20.28
N LEU A 253 -16.37 8.70 20.89
CA LEU A 253 -16.99 8.09 22.07
C LEU A 253 -17.49 6.67 21.79
N LYS A 254 -18.16 6.47 20.66
CA LYS A 254 -18.64 5.13 20.27
C LYS A 254 -17.48 4.15 20.06
N PHE A 255 -16.41 4.60 19.42
CA PHE A 255 -15.20 3.80 19.22
C PHE A 255 -14.57 3.36 20.54
N VAL A 256 -14.39 4.30 21.49
CA VAL A 256 -13.84 3.99 22.83
C VAL A 256 -14.71 2.99 23.59
N LEU A 257 -16.04 3.16 23.55
CA LEU A 257 -16.97 2.23 24.21
C LEU A 257 -16.89 0.81 23.66
N VAL A 258 -16.77 0.65 22.33
CA VAL A 258 -16.62 -0.68 21.70
C VAL A 258 -15.33 -1.35 22.16
N ARG A 259 -14.21 -0.62 22.21
CA ARG A 259 -12.94 -1.16 22.69
C ARG A 259 -13.01 -1.58 24.17
N ILE A 260 -13.56 -0.73 25.03
CA ILE A 260 -13.74 -1.06 26.46
C ILE A 260 -14.62 -2.32 26.62
N TRP A 261 -15.70 -2.43 25.85
CA TRP A 261 -16.55 -3.62 25.86
C TRP A 261 -15.76 -4.89 25.47
N ASN A 262 -14.98 -4.83 24.39
CA ASN A 262 -14.20 -5.98 23.94
C ASN A 262 -13.09 -6.36 24.92
N LEU A 263 -12.42 -5.39 25.54
CA LEU A 263 -11.46 -5.64 26.63
C LEU A 263 -12.12 -6.30 27.84
N THR A 264 -13.26 -5.78 28.30
CA THR A 264 -13.98 -6.36 29.45
C THR A 264 -14.52 -7.75 29.17
N HIS A 265 -14.96 -8.02 27.93
CA HIS A 265 -15.38 -9.35 27.49
C HIS A 265 -14.20 -10.33 27.43
N ALA A 266 -13.06 -9.91 26.88
CA ALA A 266 -11.84 -10.73 26.84
C ALA A 266 -11.34 -11.07 28.25
N ILE A 267 -11.34 -10.11 29.18
CA ILE A 267 -11.02 -10.35 30.59
C ILE A 267 -11.99 -11.39 31.18
N ARG A 268 -13.30 -11.26 30.96
CA ARG A 268 -14.28 -12.24 31.47
C ARG A 268 -14.06 -13.67 30.93
N ILE A 269 -13.64 -13.82 29.68
CA ILE A 269 -13.31 -15.13 29.10
C ILE A 269 -12.04 -15.72 29.72
N VAL A 270 -11.03 -14.88 30.00
CA VAL A 270 -9.75 -15.33 30.58
C VAL A 270 -9.88 -15.73 32.06
N TYR A 271 -10.84 -15.15 32.78
CA TYR A 271 -11.07 -15.40 34.21
C TYR A 271 -12.29 -16.28 34.52
N ALA A 272 -12.93 -16.89 33.51
CA ALA A 272 -13.99 -17.89 33.66
C ALA A 272 -13.46 -19.30 33.39
#